data_AF-A0A7R8WH84-F1
#
_entry.id   AF-A0A7R8WH84-F1
#
_cell.length_a   1.000
_cell.length_b   1.000
_cell.length_c   1.000
_cell.angle_alpha   90.00
_cell.angle_beta   90.00
_cell.angle_gamma   90.00
#
_symmetry.space_group_name_H-M   'P 1'
#
loop_
_entity.id
_entity.type
_entity.pdbx_description
1 polymer ?
#
loop_
_entity_poly.entity_id
_entity_poly.type
_entity_poly.pdbx_seq_one_letter_code
_entity_poly.pdbx_strand_id
1 'polypeptide(L)'
;CSVVQVSPLGSVVWRRVILDEAHEIRNTNTQKSKAVCSLRATHRWCLTGTPIQNRERDLFALLRFLRAAPFDEEKLWKQFVENKSVAGLKRLNLLVKALVLRRTKDQTNKATGKAFINLPEKTVHVHELTLSEEEMVVYDAVFGMSREAMKRYLAGREDETSSMRTLHKEKDSAGRTAPKITVSHLLVLLLRLRQICCHPALIKSVSHPLADLLPSCAHQVGESSSGRSAAILRSSSR
;
A
#
# COMPACT_ATOMS: atom_id res chain seq x y z
N CYS A 1 -19.15 24.35 -27.87
CA CYS A 1 -18.55 23.05 -28.27
C CYS A 1 -17.06 23.08 -27.98
N SER A 2 -16.61 22.45 -26.89
CA SER A 2 -15.18 22.27 -26.63
C SER A 2 -14.63 21.21 -27.57
N VAL A 3 -13.73 21.61 -28.48
CA VAL A 3 -13.00 20.69 -29.35
C VAL A 3 -12.20 19.75 -28.44
N VAL A 4 -12.56 18.47 -28.41
CA VAL A 4 -11.80 17.46 -27.68
C VAL A 4 -10.50 17.25 -28.46
N GLN A 5 -9.42 17.92 -28.03
CA GLN A 5 -8.10 17.69 -28.60
C GLN A 5 -7.70 16.23 -28.36
N VAL A 6 -7.61 15.47 -29.44
CA VAL A 6 -7.12 14.09 -29.41
C VAL A 6 -5.60 14.15 -29.23
N SER A 7 -5.06 13.46 -28.22
CA SER A 7 -3.63 13.42 -28.02
C SER A 7 -2.93 12.77 -29.23
N PRO A 8 -1.69 13.18 -29.58
CA PRO A 8 -0.97 12.59 -30.71
C PRO A 8 -0.82 11.06 -30.61
N LEU A 9 -0.72 10.52 -29.40
CA LEU A 9 -0.64 9.07 -29.18
C LEU A 9 -2.00 8.37 -29.37
N GLY A 10 -3.11 9.07 -29.19
CA GLY A 10 -4.47 8.57 -29.37
C GLY A 10 -4.95 8.56 -30.82
N SER A 11 -4.36 9.39 -31.71
CA SER A 11 -4.71 9.40 -33.13
C SER A 11 -4.13 8.20 -33.89
N VAL A 12 -3.00 7.66 -33.44
CA VAL A 12 -2.31 6.52 -34.05
C VAL A 12 -2.99 5.19 -33.69
N VAL A 13 -3.09 4.28 -34.67
CA VAL A 13 -3.39 2.86 -34.41
C VAL A 13 -2.08 2.11 -34.23
N TRP A 14 -1.84 1.61 -33.03
CA TRP A 14 -0.62 0.89 -32.72
C TRP A 14 -0.72 -0.58 -33.14
N ARG A 15 0.37 -1.14 -33.66
CA ARG A 15 0.46 -2.61 -33.86
C ARG A 15 0.57 -3.34 -32.52
N ARG A 16 1.27 -2.75 -31.54
CA ARG A 16 1.43 -3.34 -30.22
C ARG A 16 1.61 -2.25 -29.17
N VAL A 17 0.99 -2.45 -28.01
CA VAL A 17 1.28 -1.68 -26.79
C VAL A 17 1.73 -2.66 -25.71
N ILE A 18 2.88 -2.39 -25.10
CA ILE A 18 3.45 -3.20 -24.03
C ILE A 18 3.54 -2.31 -22.79
N LEU A 19 2.93 -2.74 -21.69
CA LEU A 19 3.08 -2.09 -20.40
C LEU A 19 4.12 -2.84 -19.59
N ASP A 20 5.22 -2.17 -19.28
CA ASP A 20 6.12 -2.63 -18.23
C ASP A 20 5.62 -2.15 -16.87
N GLU A 21 5.87 -2.95 -15.84
CA GLU A 21 5.29 -2.80 -14.51
C GLU A 21 3.78 -2.53 -14.52
N ALA A 22 3.04 -3.36 -15.25
CA ALA A 22 1.60 -3.19 -15.48
C ALA A 22 0.75 -3.10 -14.20
N HIS A 23 1.29 -3.47 -13.03
CA HIS A 23 0.63 -3.27 -11.74
C HIS A 23 0.35 -1.77 -11.43
N GLU A 24 1.03 -0.86 -12.11
CA GLU A 24 0.80 0.59 -12.07
C GLU A 24 -0.62 1.03 -12.48
N ILE A 25 -1.31 0.27 -13.35
CA ILE A 25 -2.65 0.63 -13.86
C ILE A 25 -3.81 -0.01 -13.07
N ARG A 26 -3.51 -0.67 -11.94
CA ARG A 26 -4.47 -1.43 -11.11
C ARG A 26 -5.74 -0.66 -10.73
N ASN A 27 -5.63 0.66 -10.57
CA ASN A 27 -6.78 1.51 -10.29
C ASN A 27 -7.33 2.09 -11.60
N THR A 28 -8.44 1.50 -12.07
CA THR A 28 -9.14 1.87 -13.30
C THR A 28 -9.66 3.31 -13.32
N ASN A 29 -9.80 3.95 -12.15
CA ASN A 29 -10.28 5.33 -12.06
C ASN A 29 -9.19 6.37 -12.32
N THR A 30 -7.92 5.98 -12.26
CA THR A 30 -6.79 6.88 -12.48
C THR A 30 -6.71 7.35 -13.93
N GLN A 31 -6.20 8.57 -14.13
CA GLN A 31 -5.99 9.10 -15.48
C GLN A 31 -5.00 8.26 -16.28
N LYS A 32 -3.96 7.73 -15.62
CA LYS A 32 -2.99 6.81 -16.22
C LYS A 32 -3.67 5.56 -16.80
N SER A 33 -4.50 4.89 -16.01
CA SER A 33 -5.22 3.69 -16.45
C SER A 33 -6.19 4.01 -17.61
N LYS A 34 -6.95 5.11 -17.50
CA LYS A 34 -7.88 5.57 -18.55
C LYS A 34 -7.16 5.90 -19.86
N ALA A 35 -6.09 6.67 -19.79
CA ALA A 35 -5.32 7.08 -20.96
C ALA A 35 -4.73 5.87 -21.70
N VAL A 36 -4.08 4.95 -20.99
CA VAL A 36 -3.46 3.76 -21.58
C VAL A 36 -4.51 2.80 -22.15
N CYS A 37 -5.65 2.62 -21.49
CA CYS A 37 -6.75 1.81 -22.01
C CYS A 37 -7.41 2.41 -23.28
N SER A 38 -7.35 3.74 -23.43
CA SER A 38 -7.92 4.46 -24.58
C SER A 38 -7.10 4.32 -25.87
N LEU A 39 -5.80 4.00 -25.77
CA LEU A 39 -4.94 3.78 -26.93
C LEU A 39 -5.52 2.69 -27.82
N ARG A 40 -5.49 2.90 -29.14
CA ARG A 40 -5.95 1.91 -30.12
C ARG A 40 -4.78 0.99 -30.47
N ALA A 41 -4.92 -0.32 -30.27
CA ALA A 41 -3.85 -1.27 -30.54
C ALA A 41 -4.38 -2.64 -30.96
N THR A 42 -3.70 -3.34 -31.88
CA THR A 42 -4.06 -4.71 -32.27
C THR A 42 -3.57 -5.75 -31.27
N HIS A 43 -2.37 -5.58 -30.71
CA HIS A 43 -1.81 -6.48 -29.69
C HIS A 43 -1.50 -5.71 -28.40
N ARG A 44 -1.77 -6.33 -27.26
CA ARG A 44 -1.58 -5.72 -25.94
C ARG A 44 -0.91 -6.69 -24.99
N TRP A 45 0.10 -6.22 -24.29
CA TRP A 45 0.92 -7.04 -23.40
C TRP A 45 1.09 -6.34 -22.06
N CYS A 46 0.97 -7.09 -20.98
CA CYS A 46 1.27 -6.64 -19.63
C CYS A 46 2.49 -7.43 -19.13
N LEU A 47 3.55 -6.73 -18.79
CA LEU A 47 4.73 -7.27 -18.12
C LEU A 47 4.72 -6.77 -16.68
N THR A 48 4.78 -7.69 -15.72
CA THR A 48 4.80 -7.36 -14.29
C THR A 48 5.29 -8.55 -13.49
N GLY A 49 6.17 -8.31 -12.53
CA GLY A 49 6.61 -9.34 -11.57
C GLY A 49 5.53 -9.70 -10.55
N THR A 50 4.58 -8.80 -10.31
CA THR A 50 3.50 -8.95 -9.31
C THR A 50 2.15 -8.60 -9.94
N PRO A 51 1.55 -9.51 -10.72
CA PRO A 51 0.30 -9.23 -11.45
C PRO A 51 -0.91 -9.02 -10.53
N ILE A 52 -0.91 -9.61 -9.33
CA ILE A 52 -1.99 -9.51 -8.35
C ILE A 52 -1.33 -9.23 -7.00
N GLN A 53 -1.62 -8.07 -6.40
CA GLN A 53 -1.06 -7.72 -5.09
C GLN A 53 -2.11 -7.87 -3.99
N ASN A 54 -3.26 -7.19 -4.12
CA ASN A 54 -4.15 -6.99 -2.98
C ASN A 54 -5.59 -7.42 -3.21
N ARG A 55 -6.10 -7.37 -4.45
CA ARG A 55 -7.52 -7.64 -4.76
C ARG A 55 -7.68 -8.28 -6.13
N GLU A 56 -8.74 -9.08 -6.30
CA GLU A 56 -9.18 -9.62 -7.59
C GLU A 56 -9.40 -8.52 -8.65
N ARG A 57 -9.73 -7.31 -8.21
CA ARG A 57 -9.88 -6.12 -9.07
C ARG A 57 -8.58 -5.67 -9.74
N ASP A 58 -7.42 -6.02 -9.18
CA ASP A 58 -6.13 -5.74 -9.82
C ASP A 58 -6.04 -6.48 -11.17
N LEU A 59 -6.56 -7.72 -11.24
CA LEU A 59 -6.61 -8.48 -12.48
C LEU A 59 -7.59 -7.87 -13.48
N PHE A 60 -8.76 -7.40 -13.01
CA PHE A 60 -9.74 -6.72 -13.88
C PHE A 60 -9.11 -5.54 -14.63
N ALA A 61 -8.31 -4.72 -13.95
CA ALA A 61 -7.66 -3.59 -14.59
C ALA A 61 -6.73 -4.02 -15.75
N LEU A 62 -6.01 -5.13 -15.57
CA LEU A 62 -5.17 -5.72 -16.62
C LEU A 62 -6.02 -6.28 -17.76
N LEU A 63 -7.09 -7.02 -17.46
CA LEU A 63 -7.99 -7.58 -18.48
C LEU A 63 -8.69 -6.50 -19.29
N ARG A 64 -9.08 -5.39 -18.63
CA ARG A 64 -9.62 -4.20 -19.27
C ARG A 64 -8.64 -3.58 -20.26
N PHE A 65 -7.37 -3.47 -19.88
CA PHE A 65 -6.34 -3.00 -20.80
C PHE A 65 -6.16 -3.98 -21.96
N LEU A 66 -6.05 -5.29 -21.68
CA LEU A 66 -5.86 -6.35 -22.68
C LEU A 66 -7.07 -6.53 -23.62
N ARG A 67 -8.24 -5.97 -23.30
CA ARG A 67 -9.51 -6.13 -24.03
C ARG A 67 -9.96 -7.60 -24.09
N ALA A 68 -9.80 -8.30 -22.96
CA ALA A 68 -10.18 -9.71 -22.82
C ALA A 68 -11.69 -9.86 -22.59
N ALA A 69 -12.48 -9.72 -23.65
CA ALA A 69 -13.93 -9.90 -23.59
C ALA A 69 -14.32 -11.33 -23.20
N PRO A 70 -15.40 -11.52 -22.40
CA PRO A 70 -16.32 -10.50 -21.85
C PRO A 70 -15.85 -9.88 -20.52
N PHE A 71 -14.65 -10.22 -20.04
CA PHE A 71 -14.18 -9.86 -18.70
C PHE A 71 -13.50 -8.48 -18.61
N ASP A 72 -13.45 -7.75 -19.73
CA ASP A 72 -13.03 -6.36 -19.79
C ASP A 72 -14.15 -5.35 -19.43
N GLU A 73 -15.40 -5.83 -19.32
CA GLU A 73 -16.55 -5.06 -18.86
C GLU A 73 -16.76 -5.17 -17.34
N GLU A 74 -16.86 -4.02 -16.67
CA GLU A 74 -16.97 -3.97 -15.20
C GLU A 74 -18.25 -4.63 -14.66
N LYS A 75 -19.38 -4.51 -15.38
CA LYS A 75 -20.66 -5.11 -14.97
C LYS A 75 -20.57 -6.63 -14.94
N LEU A 76 -20.06 -7.22 -16.02
CA LEU A 76 -19.90 -8.67 -16.16
C LEU A 76 -18.83 -9.19 -15.20
N TRP A 77 -17.73 -8.45 -15.00
CA TRP A 77 -16.72 -8.79 -14.00
C TRP A 77 -17.31 -8.90 -12.59
N LYS A 78 -18.12 -7.92 -12.17
CA LYS A 78 -18.79 -7.94 -10.86
C LYS A 78 -19.78 -9.09 -10.73
N GLN A 79 -20.56 -9.34 -11.78
CA GLN A 79 -21.55 -10.41 -11.78
C GLN A 79 -20.91 -11.79 -11.72
N PHE A 80 -19.82 -12.01 -12.47
CA PHE A 80 -19.26 -13.34 -12.67
C PHE A 80 -17.95 -13.62 -11.90
N VAL A 81 -17.22 -12.62 -11.43
CA VAL A 81 -15.92 -12.88 -10.78
C VAL A 81 -15.86 -12.25 -9.40
N GLU A 82 -16.13 -10.96 -9.28
CA GLU A 82 -16.11 -10.21 -8.01
C GLU A 82 -17.41 -10.36 -7.20
N ASN A 83 -18.00 -11.57 -7.21
CA ASN A 83 -19.27 -11.86 -6.54
C ASN A 83 -19.11 -12.70 -5.25
N LYS A 84 -17.87 -12.91 -4.80
CA LYS A 84 -17.51 -13.73 -3.62
C LYS A 84 -18.04 -15.17 -3.63
N SER A 85 -18.50 -15.66 -4.78
CA SER A 85 -18.95 -17.04 -4.93
C SER A 85 -17.78 -17.97 -5.24
N VAL A 86 -17.94 -19.25 -4.89
CA VAL A 86 -16.99 -20.31 -5.27
C VAL A 86 -16.85 -20.41 -6.79
N ALA A 87 -17.94 -20.19 -7.53
CA ALA A 87 -17.91 -20.16 -8.99
C ALA A 87 -17.07 -18.98 -9.53
N GLY A 88 -17.16 -17.81 -8.91
CA GLY A 88 -16.35 -16.63 -9.26
C GLY A 88 -14.86 -16.89 -9.07
N LEU A 89 -14.48 -17.51 -7.95
CA LEU A 89 -13.08 -17.91 -7.70
C LEU A 89 -12.58 -18.96 -8.71
N LYS A 90 -13.42 -19.91 -9.11
CA LYS A 90 -13.07 -20.89 -10.16
C LYS A 90 -12.84 -20.20 -11.51
N ARG A 91 -13.69 -19.25 -11.89
CA ARG A 91 -13.52 -18.45 -13.12
C ARG A 91 -12.25 -17.60 -13.06
N LEU A 92 -11.98 -16.96 -11.92
CA LEU A 92 -10.75 -16.18 -11.71
C LEU A 92 -9.50 -17.05 -11.96
N ASN A 93 -9.45 -18.23 -11.35
CA ASN A 93 -8.34 -19.16 -11.53
C ASN A 93 -8.20 -19.62 -12.98
N LEU A 94 -9.31 -19.87 -13.69
CA LEU A 94 -9.30 -20.22 -15.10
C LEU A 94 -8.72 -19.10 -15.96
N LEU A 95 -9.15 -17.85 -15.72
CA LEU A 95 -8.63 -16.67 -16.43
C LEU A 95 -7.14 -16.48 -16.22
N VAL A 96 -6.67 -16.61 -14.97
CA VAL A 96 -5.23 -16.54 -14.68
C VAL A 96 -4.47 -17.64 -15.42
N LYS A 97 -4.95 -18.89 -15.39
CA LYS A 97 -4.29 -20.00 -16.09
C LYS A 97 -4.26 -19.82 -17.61
N ALA A 98 -5.30 -19.22 -18.19
CA ALA A 98 -5.42 -19.05 -19.64
C ALA A 98 -4.64 -17.85 -20.17
N LEU A 99 -4.59 -16.74 -19.41
CA LEU A 99 -4.07 -15.46 -19.89
C LEU A 99 -2.70 -15.09 -19.31
N VAL A 100 -2.30 -15.68 -18.18
CA VAL A 100 -1.05 -15.35 -17.50
C VAL A 100 -0.03 -16.47 -17.69
N LEU A 101 1.08 -16.13 -18.35
CA LEU A 101 2.29 -16.95 -18.31
C LEU A 101 3.16 -16.51 -17.14
N ARG A 102 3.20 -17.31 -16.08
CA ARG A 102 4.10 -17.09 -14.93
C ARG A 102 5.09 -18.24 -14.79
N ARG A 103 6.37 -17.91 -14.86
CA ARG A 103 7.46 -18.82 -14.51
C ARG A 103 8.10 -18.38 -13.19
N THR A 104 8.47 -19.32 -12.35
CA THR A 104 9.14 -19.06 -11.08
C THR A 104 10.60 -19.49 -11.14
N LYS A 105 11.45 -18.92 -10.28
CA LYS A 105 12.91 -19.15 -10.32
C LYS A 105 13.29 -20.58 -9.93
N ASP A 106 12.46 -21.20 -9.12
CA ASP A 106 12.53 -22.58 -8.62
C ASP A 106 11.98 -23.62 -9.61
N GLN A 107 11.39 -23.21 -10.74
CA GLN A 107 10.88 -24.17 -11.71
C GLN A 107 12.01 -24.95 -12.40
N THR A 108 11.76 -26.24 -12.58
CA THR A 108 12.58 -27.14 -13.39
C THR A 108 11.96 -27.34 -14.76
N ASN A 109 12.81 -27.51 -15.77
CA ASN A 109 12.37 -27.88 -17.09
C ASN A 109 12.00 -29.37 -17.10
N LYS A 110 10.73 -29.66 -17.36
CA LYS A 110 10.20 -31.04 -17.37
C LYS A 110 10.85 -31.95 -18.41
N ALA A 111 11.37 -31.40 -19.51
CA ALA A 111 12.02 -32.18 -20.56
C ALA A 111 13.48 -32.53 -20.22
N THR A 112 14.17 -31.68 -19.45
CA THR A 112 15.62 -31.84 -19.18
C THR A 112 15.93 -32.15 -17.71
N GLY A 113 14.96 -32.08 -16.80
CA GLY A 113 15.12 -32.24 -15.35
C GLY A 113 15.89 -31.09 -14.65
N LYS A 114 16.62 -30.27 -15.40
CA LYS A 114 17.42 -29.15 -14.89
C LYS A 114 16.58 -27.93 -14.51
N ALA A 115 17.03 -27.16 -13.51
CA ALA A 115 16.46 -25.87 -13.15
C ALA A 115 16.49 -24.90 -14.35
N PHE A 116 15.45 -24.07 -14.51
CA PHE A 116 15.45 -23.03 -15.54
C PHE A 116 16.56 -22.00 -15.33
N ILE A 117 16.88 -21.69 -14.07
CA ILE A 117 17.92 -20.75 -13.68
C ILE A 117 18.66 -21.35 -12.49
N ASN A 118 19.97 -21.52 -12.61
CA ASN A 118 20.81 -21.95 -11.49
C ASN A 118 21.20 -20.71 -10.68
N LEU A 119 20.43 -20.42 -9.62
CA LEU A 119 20.70 -19.32 -8.70
C LEU A 119 21.36 -19.88 -7.43
N PRO A 120 22.36 -19.19 -6.87
CA PRO A 120 22.88 -19.54 -5.56
C PRO A 120 21.78 -19.43 -4.49
N GLU A 121 21.97 -20.15 -3.40
CA GLU A 121 21.04 -20.11 -2.27
C GLU A 121 20.97 -18.71 -1.67
N LYS A 122 19.75 -18.24 -1.39
CA LYS A 122 19.54 -16.93 -0.79
C LYS A 122 19.75 -17.02 0.72
N THR A 123 20.86 -16.48 1.21
CA THR A 123 21.09 -16.35 2.66
C THR A 123 20.41 -15.08 3.20
N VAL A 124 19.60 -15.22 4.24
CA VAL A 124 18.94 -14.10 4.92
C VAL A 124 19.48 -13.98 6.34
N HIS A 125 20.17 -12.88 6.62
CA HIS A 125 20.62 -12.54 7.97
C HIS A 125 19.68 -11.51 8.57
N VAL A 126 19.06 -11.86 9.71
CA VAL A 126 18.24 -10.93 10.49
C VAL A 126 19.11 -10.40 11.61
N HIS A 127 19.37 -9.09 11.58
CA HIS A 127 20.09 -8.40 12.65
C HIS A 127 19.05 -7.71 13.55
N GLU A 128 18.89 -8.23 14.75
CA GLU A 128 18.10 -7.57 15.78
C GLU A 128 18.95 -6.46 16.41
N LEU A 129 18.41 -5.25 16.42
CA LEU A 129 19.06 -4.07 16.97
C LEU A 129 18.25 -3.61 18.17
N THR A 130 18.94 -3.30 19.26
CA THR A 130 18.37 -2.62 20.42
C THR A 130 18.52 -1.12 20.23
N LEU A 131 17.45 -0.37 20.46
CA LEU A 131 17.53 1.10 20.51
C LEU A 131 18.45 1.51 21.66
N SER A 132 19.20 2.58 21.47
CA SER A 132 19.93 3.22 22.56
C SER A 132 18.97 3.78 23.61
N GLU A 133 19.48 4.07 24.81
CA GLU A 133 18.66 4.64 25.89
C GLU A 133 17.98 5.96 25.45
N GLU A 134 18.71 6.82 24.74
CA GLU A 134 18.18 8.09 24.21
C GLU A 134 17.06 7.88 23.18
N GLU A 135 17.26 6.94 22.24
CA GLU A 135 16.25 6.60 21.24
C GLU A 135 15.01 5.94 21.85
N MET A 136 15.21 5.11 22.88
CA MET A 136 14.15 4.42 23.59
C MET A 136 13.25 5.41 24.34
N VAL A 137 13.82 6.44 24.97
CA VAL A 137 13.03 7.52 25.62
C VAL A 137 12.08 8.19 24.63
N VAL A 138 12.57 8.52 23.43
CA VAL A 138 11.75 9.13 22.38
C VAL A 138 10.69 8.15 21.87
N TYR A 139 11.08 6.88 21.69
CA TYR A 139 10.18 5.82 21.25
C TYR A 139 9.03 5.61 22.24
N ASP A 140 9.33 5.47 23.53
CA ASP A 140 8.34 5.20 24.58
C ASP A 140 7.36 6.37 24.76
N ALA A 141 7.84 7.61 24.63
CA ALA A 141 6.97 8.78 24.65
C ALA A 141 5.92 8.71 23.53
N VAL A 142 6.34 8.47 22.28
CA VAL A 142 5.43 8.36 21.13
C VAL A 142 4.57 7.10 21.20
N PHE A 143 5.10 6.01 21.73
CA PHE A 143 4.36 4.76 21.94
C PHE A 143 3.24 4.94 22.97
N GLY A 144 3.53 5.61 24.08
CA GLY A 144 2.54 5.98 25.10
C GLY A 144 1.39 6.79 24.51
N MET A 145 1.70 7.82 23.72
CA MET A 145 0.69 8.63 23.01
C MET A 145 -0.12 7.80 22.02
N SER A 146 0.55 6.94 21.25
CA SER A 146 -0.07 6.06 20.25
C SER A 146 -1.07 5.11 20.90
N ARG A 147 -0.69 4.51 22.04
CA ARG A 147 -1.52 3.62 22.83
C ARG A 147 -2.75 4.34 23.38
N GLU A 148 -2.57 5.55 23.88
CA GLU A 148 -3.66 6.35 24.45
C GLU A 148 -4.64 6.85 23.38
N ALA A 149 -4.14 7.27 22.21
CA ALA A 149 -4.97 7.57 21.06
C ALA A 149 -5.77 6.36 20.57
N MET A 150 -5.17 5.17 20.59
CA MET A 150 -5.83 3.92 20.20
C MET A 150 -6.94 3.53 21.18
N LYS A 151 -6.71 3.66 22.48
CA LYS A 151 -7.74 3.40 23.51
C LYS A 151 -8.96 4.30 23.30
N ARG A 152 -8.76 5.61 23.10
CA ARG A 152 -9.86 6.55 22.82
C ARG A 152 -10.61 6.23 21.54
N TYR A 153 -9.92 5.81 20.48
CA TYR A 153 -10.56 5.37 19.24
C TYR A 153 -11.43 4.12 19.44
N LEU A 154 -10.98 3.16 20.24
CA LEU A 154 -11.74 1.94 20.54
C LEU A 154 -12.96 2.22 21.42
N ALA A 155 -12.79 3.01 22.49
CA ALA A 155 -13.90 3.40 23.37
C ALA A 155 -15.02 4.12 22.59
N GLY A 156 -14.67 5.08 21.73
CA GLY A 156 -15.66 5.78 20.90
C GLY A 156 -16.33 4.93 19.81
N ARG A 157 -15.87 3.68 19.59
CA ARG A 157 -16.49 2.74 18.63
C ARG A 157 -17.47 1.80 19.32
N GLU A 158 -17.22 1.43 20.57
CA GLU A 158 -18.12 0.59 21.38
C GLU A 158 -19.46 1.31 21.63
N ASP A 159 -19.40 2.63 21.84
CA ASP A 159 -20.56 3.52 22.02
C ASP A 159 -21.44 3.64 20.74
N GLU A 160 -20.86 3.57 19.53
CA GLU A 160 -21.61 3.64 18.27
C GLU A 160 -22.33 2.31 17.92
N THR A 161 -21.81 1.17 18.37
CA THR A 161 -22.45 -0.16 18.20
C THR A 161 -23.61 -0.43 19.16
N SER A 162 -23.68 0.32 20.28
CA SER A 162 -24.70 0.17 21.31
C SER A 162 -25.69 1.34 21.22
N SER A 163 -26.61 1.32 20.24
CA SER A 163 -27.60 2.39 20.12
C SER A 163 -28.42 2.57 21.41
N MET A 164 -28.46 3.84 21.85
CA MET A 164 -29.30 4.42 22.91
C MET A 164 -28.64 4.51 24.31
N ARG A 165 -27.77 5.52 24.52
CA ARG A 165 -27.69 6.27 25.78
C ARG A 165 -26.99 7.63 25.61
N THR A 166 -27.83 8.66 25.73
CA THR A 166 -27.60 9.97 26.35
C THR A 166 -26.41 10.84 25.90
N LEU A 167 -26.77 12.02 25.39
CA LEU A 167 -25.90 13.18 25.19
C LEU A 167 -25.17 13.55 26.50
N HIS A 168 -23.95 13.09 26.70
CA HIS A 168 -22.96 13.83 27.49
C HIS A 168 -21.61 13.74 26.76
N LYS A 169 -21.43 14.62 25.77
CA LYS A 169 -20.08 14.95 25.30
C LYS A 169 -19.38 15.64 26.46
N GLU A 170 -18.36 15.01 27.04
CA GLU A 170 -17.43 15.68 27.94
C GLU A 170 -16.90 16.92 27.21
N LYS A 171 -17.30 18.09 27.73
CA LYS A 171 -16.81 19.39 27.31
C LYS A 171 -15.76 19.79 28.33
N ASP A 172 -14.58 20.16 27.85
CA ASP A 172 -13.59 20.80 28.70
C ASP A 172 -14.18 22.10 29.27
N SER A 173 -13.59 22.68 30.31
CA SER A 173 -14.02 23.93 30.97
C SER A 173 -14.16 25.15 30.03
N ALA A 174 -13.71 25.04 28.77
CA ALA A 174 -13.88 26.00 27.68
C ALA A 174 -14.95 25.62 26.62
N GLY A 175 -15.78 24.60 26.87
CA GLY A 175 -16.90 24.19 26.00
C GLY A 175 -16.52 23.44 24.73
N ARG A 176 -15.24 23.07 24.54
CA ARG A 176 -14.74 22.36 23.36
C ARG A 176 -14.92 20.86 23.53
N THR A 177 -15.34 20.19 22.46
CA THR A 177 -15.41 18.72 22.42
C THR A 177 -14.04 18.19 22.03
N ALA A 178 -13.54 17.17 22.74
CA ALA A 178 -12.29 16.50 22.35
C ALA A 178 -12.38 16.04 20.87
N PRO A 179 -11.31 16.23 20.07
CA PRO A 179 -11.32 15.91 18.66
C PRO A 179 -11.52 14.39 18.44
N LYS A 180 -12.47 14.01 17.58
CA LYS A 180 -12.71 12.60 17.21
C LYS A 180 -11.46 12.04 16.53
N ILE A 181 -10.82 11.07 17.18
CA ILE A 181 -9.68 10.35 16.61
C ILE A 181 -10.19 9.46 15.47
N THR A 182 -9.49 9.48 14.35
CA THR A 182 -9.81 8.66 13.17
C THR A 182 -8.67 7.69 12.88
N VAL A 183 -8.94 6.67 12.06
CA VAL A 183 -7.92 5.69 11.62
C VAL A 183 -6.71 6.37 10.98
N SER A 184 -6.89 7.46 10.22
CA SER A 184 -5.77 8.20 9.62
C SER A 184 -4.82 8.76 10.66
N HIS A 185 -5.32 9.23 11.81
CA HIS A 185 -4.48 9.70 12.91
C HIS A 185 -3.65 8.56 13.51
N LEU A 186 -4.25 7.38 13.71
CA LEU A 186 -3.54 6.20 14.22
C LEU A 186 -2.45 5.73 13.25
N LEU A 187 -2.71 5.76 11.94
CA LEU A 187 -1.71 5.40 10.93
C LEU A 187 -0.54 6.38 10.89
N VAL A 188 -0.78 7.67 11.15
CA VAL A 188 0.29 8.66 11.31
C VAL A 188 1.14 8.34 12.54
N LEU A 189 0.53 7.98 13.67
CA LEU A 189 1.27 7.59 14.89
C LEU A 189 2.11 6.32 14.67
N LEU A 190 1.54 5.31 13.99
CA LEU A 190 2.28 4.11 13.58
C LEU A 190 3.45 4.45 12.63
N LEU A 191 3.24 5.36 11.68
CA LEU A 191 4.31 5.84 10.80
C LEU A 191 5.43 6.50 11.62
N ARG A 192 5.10 7.32 12.63
CA ARG A 192 6.08 7.99 13.49
C ARG A 192 6.90 6.98 14.30
N LEU A 193 6.26 5.96 14.89
CA LEU A 193 6.98 4.86 15.56
C LEU A 193 7.99 4.18 14.62
N ARG A 194 7.58 3.88 13.38
CA ARG A 194 8.48 3.29 12.37
C ARG A 194 9.62 4.22 11.98
N GLN A 195 9.41 5.52 12.00
CA GLN A 195 10.46 6.51 11.73
C GLN A 195 11.47 6.58 12.88
N ILE A 196 11.04 6.48 14.15
CA ILE A 196 11.95 6.45 15.31
C ILE A 196 12.88 5.25 15.23
N CYS A 197 12.34 4.07 14.88
CA CYS A 197 13.15 2.87 14.69
C CYS A 197 14.21 2.99 13.58
N CYS A 198 14.10 3.98 12.69
CA CYS A 198 15.12 4.30 11.71
C CYS A 198 16.06 5.40 12.20
N HIS A 199 15.52 6.54 12.64
CA HIS A 199 16.29 7.65 13.20
C HIS A 199 15.35 8.70 13.86
N PRO A 200 15.59 9.15 15.10
CA PRO A 200 14.73 10.14 15.80
C PRO A 200 14.55 11.46 15.04
N ALA A 201 15.61 11.91 14.35
CA ALA A 201 15.59 13.14 13.55
C ALA A 201 14.61 13.15 12.36
N LEU A 202 13.94 12.02 12.04
CA LEU A 202 12.88 11.96 11.03
C LEU A 202 11.54 12.55 11.51
N ILE A 203 11.44 12.96 12.77
CA ILE A 203 10.23 13.52 13.39
C ILE A 203 10.36 15.05 13.61
N LYS A 204 11.29 15.71 12.92
CA LYS A 204 11.69 17.14 13.04
C LYS A 204 10.60 18.23 13.06
N SER A 205 9.32 17.87 12.92
CA SER A 205 8.21 18.77 13.21
C SER A 205 6.98 17.97 13.60
N VAL A 206 6.74 17.79 14.90
CA VAL A 206 5.39 17.49 15.40
C VAL A 206 4.59 18.80 15.35
N SER A 207 4.26 19.26 14.15
CA SER A 207 3.30 20.35 14.00
C SER A 207 1.89 19.77 14.22
N HIS A 208 1.32 20.07 15.39
CA HIS A 208 -0.08 20.01 15.87
C HIS A 208 -1.13 19.22 15.07
N PRO A 209 -1.90 18.32 15.73
CA PRO A 209 -2.77 18.66 16.87
C PRO A 209 -2.41 18.01 18.21
N LEU A 210 -1.29 17.29 18.28
CA LEU A 210 -0.86 16.51 19.45
C LEU A 210 0.33 17.13 20.21
N ALA A 211 0.79 18.32 19.81
CA ALA A 211 1.93 18.98 20.47
C ALA A 211 1.62 19.37 21.92
N ASP A 212 0.33 19.58 22.26
CA ASP A 212 -0.13 19.87 23.63
C ASP A 212 0.02 18.69 24.61
N LEU A 213 0.36 17.49 24.12
CA LEU A 213 0.52 16.27 24.92
C LEU A 213 1.98 15.79 25.04
N LEU A 214 2.95 16.52 24.47
CA LEU A 214 4.37 16.22 24.59
C LEU A 214 5.01 17.13 25.66
N PRO A 215 5.72 16.60 26.66
CA PRO A 215 6.62 17.41 27.47
C PRO A 215 7.66 18.07 26.56
N SER A 216 7.92 19.35 26.79
CA SER A 216 8.88 20.17 26.04
C SER A 216 10.31 19.64 26.19
N CYS A 217 10.71 18.63 25.41
CA CYS A 217 12.09 18.14 25.34
C CYS A 217 12.84 18.60 24.08
N ALA A 218 12.28 19.50 23.27
CA ALA A 218 12.88 19.93 22.00
C ALA A 218 13.98 21.02 22.13
N HIS A 219 14.65 21.16 23.28
CA HIS A 219 15.64 22.24 23.48
C HIS A 219 17.07 21.81 23.82
N GLN A 220 17.42 20.53 23.79
CA GLN A 220 18.80 20.11 24.08
C GLN A 220 19.35 18.98 23.18
N VAL A 221 19.16 19.08 21.87
CA VAL A 221 20.01 18.31 20.94
C VAL A 221 20.68 19.29 19.98
N GLY A 222 21.57 20.10 20.54
CA GLY A 222 22.58 20.88 19.82
C GLY A 222 23.93 20.19 19.99
N GLU A 223 24.55 19.88 18.86
CA GLU A 223 25.99 19.71 18.65
C GLU A 223 26.73 18.68 19.52
N SER A 224 26.97 17.48 18.98
CA SER A 224 28.33 16.93 18.86
C SER A 224 28.36 15.51 18.29
N SER A 225 29.36 15.32 17.41
CA SER A 225 30.06 14.07 17.11
C SER A 225 29.45 13.03 16.14
N SER A 226 30.35 12.60 15.27
CA SER A 226 30.24 11.60 14.22
C SER A 226 29.92 10.20 14.73
N GLY A 227 29.05 9.45 14.05
CA GLY A 227 29.02 8.00 14.25
C GLY A 227 27.77 7.29 13.80
N ARG A 228 27.82 6.77 12.56
CA ARG A 228 27.12 5.56 12.04
C ARG A 228 25.60 5.49 12.22
N SER A 229 24.90 5.72 11.10
CA SER A 229 23.50 5.38 10.89
C SER A 229 23.21 3.89 11.15
N ALA A 230 22.23 3.61 12.01
CA ALA A 230 21.59 2.31 12.10
C ALA A 230 20.25 2.37 11.34
N ALA A 231 20.17 1.62 10.24
CA ALA A 231 18.92 1.34 9.54
C ALA A 231 18.67 -0.16 9.63
N ILE A 232 17.41 -0.58 9.46
CA ILE A 232 17.08 -1.98 9.15
C ILE A 232 17.71 -2.30 7.79
N LEU A 233 18.96 -2.74 7.80
CA LEU A 233 19.68 -3.20 6.63
C LEU A 233 19.25 -4.65 6.37
N ARG A 234 18.28 -4.83 5.50
CA ARG A 234 18.15 -6.09 4.77
C ARG A 234 19.24 -6.10 3.70
N SER A 235 20.45 -6.51 4.06
CA SER A 235 21.46 -6.83 3.06
C SER A 235 21.11 -8.16 2.40
N SER A 236 20.73 -8.10 1.13
CA SER A 236 20.69 -9.27 0.27
C SER A 236 21.96 -9.22 -0.57
N SER A 237 22.99 -9.99 -0.18
CA SER A 237 24.09 -10.28 -1.10
C SER A 237 23.57 -11.22 -2.19
N ARG A 238 23.98 -10.98 -3.44
CA ARG A 238 23.76 -11.89 -4.57
C ARG A 238 24.95 -12.80 -4.75
#